data_AF-A0A9D9NHU5-F1
#
_entry.id   AF-A0A9D9NHU5-F1
#
_cell.length_a   1.000
_cell.length_b   1.000
_cell.length_c   1.000
_cell.angle_alpha   90.00
_cell.angle_beta   90.00
_cell.angle_gamma   90.00
#
_symmetry.space_group_name_H-M   'P 1'
#
loop_
_entity.id
_entity.type
_entity.pdbx_description
1 polymer ?
#
loop_
_entity_poly.entity_id
_entity_poly.type
_entity_poly.pdbx_seq_one_letter_code
_entity_poly.pdbx_strand_id
1 'polypeptide(L)'
;MADRMTKEQRHKCMSHIRSKDTRPELLVRKALFAAGFRFRVNVSSLPGTPDIVLRKYNTAIFVNGCFWHGHPGCRLYTIPKSNTRFWQEKVEKNKRRDAAVALRLEARGWNVITVWECSLDSSHRQDTIASLVLQIRGNGRKARLESAERRERLAAARKEAADRRVRRSDLEEEISKIYDIPARIRRASVADGDPIPYGQDDYDDSASD
;
A
#
# COMPACT_ATOMS: atom_id res chain seq x y z
N MET A 1 -17.42 32.26 -6.23
CA MET A 1 -17.21 33.66 -6.67
C MET A 1 -16.96 33.69 -8.18
N ALA A 2 -17.26 34.80 -8.85
CA ALA A 2 -16.77 35.03 -10.21
C ALA A 2 -15.23 35.11 -10.22
N ASP A 3 -14.61 34.79 -11.35
CA ASP A 3 -13.15 34.91 -11.47
C ASP A 3 -12.73 36.38 -11.32
N ARG A 4 -11.82 36.65 -10.38
CA ARG A 4 -11.29 38.00 -10.16
C ARG A 4 -10.03 38.28 -10.98
N MET A 5 -9.51 37.27 -11.68
CA MET A 5 -8.29 37.37 -12.49
C MET A 5 -8.65 37.49 -13.97
N THR A 6 -7.81 38.21 -14.74
CA THR A 6 -7.87 38.13 -16.20
C THR A 6 -7.43 36.75 -16.68
N LYS A 7 -7.75 36.40 -17.93
CA LYS A 7 -7.35 35.12 -18.55
C LYS A 7 -5.83 34.88 -18.46
N GLU A 8 -5.04 35.93 -18.71
CA GLU A 8 -3.57 35.90 -18.65
C GLU A 8 -3.05 35.73 -17.21
N GLN A 9 -3.63 36.45 -16.25
CA GLN A 9 -3.31 36.32 -14.83
C GLN A 9 -3.63 34.91 -14.32
N ARG A 10 -4.78 34.34 -14.72
CA ARG A 10 -5.17 32.97 -14.40
C ARG A 10 -4.23 31.96 -15.04
N HIS A 11 -3.88 32.13 -16.31
CA HIS A 11 -2.92 31.27 -17.00
C HIS A 11 -1.57 31.24 -16.26
N LYS A 12 -1.03 32.42 -15.90
CA LYS A 12 0.22 32.55 -15.13
C LYS A 12 0.11 31.98 -13.72
N CYS A 13 -1.04 32.14 -13.06
CA CYS A 13 -1.29 31.54 -11.74
C CYS A 13 -1.26 30.01 -11.83
N MET A 14 -1.99 29.44 -12.79
CA MET A 14 -2.05 28.00 -13.02
C MET A 14 -0.68 27.40 -13.38
N SER A 15 0.16 28.11 -14.15
CA SER A 15 1.50 27.65 -14.51
C SER A 15 2.48 27.62 -13.34
N HIS A 16 2.19 28.34 -12.24
CA HIS A 16 3.01 28.32 -11.03
C HIS A 16 2.60 27.23 -10.02
N ILE A 17 1.50 26.51 -10.27
CA ILE A 17 1.02 25.43 -9.40
C ILE A 17 1.93 24.22 -9.62
N ARG A 18 2.77 23.93 -8.62
CA ARG A 18 3.68 22.79 -8.64
C ARG A 18 2.96 21.51 -8.27
N SER A 19 3.33 20.41 -8.92
CA SER A 19 2.80 19.07 -8.65
C SER A 19 3.53 18.34 -7.51
N LYS A 20 4.66 18.89 -7.03
CA LYS A 20 5.51 18.33 -5.98
C LYS A 20 6.22 19.43 -5.20
N ASP A 21 6.67 19.09 -4.00
CA ASP A 21 7.41 20.00 -3.12
C ASP A 21 6.61 21.27 -2.82
N THR A 22 5.30 21.08 -2.66
CA THR A 22 4.41 22.15 -2.26
C THR A 22 4.71 22.60 -0.82
N ARG A 23 4.29 23.81 -0.46
CA ARG A 23 4.45 24.33 0.91
C ARG A 23 3.93 23.37 2.00
N PRO A 24 2.70 22.80 1.90
CA PRO A 24 2.21 21.85 2.90
C PRO A 24 3.05 20.58 2.98
N GLU A 25 3.52 20.02 1.85
CA GLU A 25 4.41 18.85 1.86
C GLU A 25 5.72 19.15 2.61
N LEU A 26 6.35 20.29 2.31
CA LEU A 26 7.61 20.69 2.95
C LEU A 26 7.45 20.88 4.47
N LEU A 27 6.30 21.42 4.91
CA LEU A 27 6.00 21.57 6.33
C LEU A 27 5.91 20.21 7.04
N VAL A 28 5.15 19.27 6.47
CA VAL A 28 5.03 17.91 7.03
C VAL A 28 6.38 17.21 7.05
N ARG A 29 7.16 17.30 5.97
CA ARG A 29 8.51 16.71 5.90
C ARG A 29 9.43 17.25 6.99
N LYS A 30 9.46 18.57 7.20
CA LYS A 30 10.26 19.20 8.27
C LYS A 30 9.82 18.73 9.66
N ALA A 31 8.52 18.68 9.90
CA ALA A 31 7.96 18.24 11.17
C ALA A 31 8.30 16.76 11.47
N LEU A 32 8.13 15.88 10.49
CA LEU A 32 8.47 14.46 10.64
C LEU A 32 9.97 14.25 10.86
N PHE A 33 10.81 15.02 10.18
CA PHE A 33 12.26 14.97 10.38
C PHE A 33 12.64 15.42 11.80
N ALA A 34 12.07 16.53 12.28
CA ALA A 34 12.28 17.02 13.64
C ALA A 34 11.79 16.01 14.71
N ALA A 35 10.74 15.24 14.41
CA ALA A 35 10.24 14.16 15.26
C ALA A 35 11.06 12.86 15.19
N GLY A 36 12.16 12.84 14.42
CA GLY A 36 13.11 11.73 14.34
C GLY A 36 12.77 10.66 13.30
N PHE A 37 11.79 10.89 12.42
CA PHE A 37 11.43 9.91 11.39
C PHE A 37 12.34 9.99 10.17
N ARG A 38 12.67 8.83 9.62
CA ARG A 38 13.30 8.69 8.30
C ARG A 38 12.24 8.25 7.30
N PHE A 39 12.18 8.97 6.18
CA PHE A 39 11.18 8.75 5.15
C PHE A 39 11.79 8.89 3.76
N ARG A 40 11.12 8.31 2.77
CA ARG A 40 11.34 8.57 1.35
C ARG A 40 10.22 9.48 0.83
N VAL A 41 10.50 10.25 -0.20
CA VAL A 41 9.51 11.15 -0.82
C VAL A 41 9.20 10.69 -2.24
N ASN A 42 7.99 10.98 -2.71
CA ASN A 42 7.56 10.76 -4.11
C ASN A 42 7.91 9.36 -4.65
N VAL A 43 7.50 8.32 -3.93
CA VAL A 43 7.89 6.94 -4.26
C VAL A 43 7.01 6.38 -5.37
N SER A 44 7.50 6.43 -6.61
CA SER A 44 6.77 5.99 -7.81
C SER A 44 6.51 4.47 -7.89
N SER A 45 7.24 3.66 -7.12
CA SER A 45 7.01 2.21 -7.06
C SER A 45 5.73 1.82 -6.30
N LEU A 46 5.14 2.76 -5.57
CA LEU A 46 3.89 2.56 -4.85
C LEU A 46 2.70 3.17 -5.62
N PRO A 47 1.51 2.55 -5.54
CA PRO A 47 0.31 3.09 -6.17
C PRO A 47 0.06 4.53 -5.73
N GLY A 48 -0.23 5.41 -6.69
CA GLY A 48 -0.55 6.81 -6.42
C GLY A 48 0.64 7.71 -6.05
N THR A 49 1.87 7.19 -6.05
CA THR A 49 3.10 7.96 -5.72
C THR A 49 2.94 8.78 -4.43
N PRO A 50 2.92 8.13 -3.25
CA PRO A 50 2.73 8.83 -1.99
C PRO A 50 3.81 9.89 -1.77
N ASP A 51 3.41 11.04 -1.22
CA ASP A 51 4.31 12.17 -0.97
C ASP A 51 5.41 11.80 0.02
N ILE A 52 5.05 11.04 1.05
CA ILE A 52 5.97 10.60 2.11
C ILE A 52 5.72 9.12 2.44
N VAL A 53 6.79 8.33 2.46
CA VAL A 53 6.75 6.90 2.74
C VAL A 53 7.69 6.54 3.89
N LEU A 54 7.12 5.93 4.92
CA LEU A 54 7.83 5.45 6.11
C LEU A 54 7.86 3.92 6.12
N ARG A 55 8.86 3.34 5.44
CA ARG A 55 8.99 1.87 5.29
C ARG A 55 9.05 1.12 6.63
N LYS A 56 9.73 1.68 7.64
CA LYS A 56 9.84 1.05 8.97
C LYS A 56 8.50 0.93 9.70
N TYR A 57 7.53 1.77 9.33
CA TYR A 57 6.23 1.87 9.99
C TYR A 57 5.10 1.32 9.10
N ASN A 58 5.44 0.81 7.91
CA ASN A 58 4.50 0.48 6.83
C ASN A 58 3.45 1.58 6.63
N THR A 59 3.87 2.85 6.60
CA THR A 59 2.96 3.99 6.46
C THR A 59 3.26 4.79 5.20
N ALA A 60 2.22 5.06 4.41
CA ALA A 60 2.21 5.97 3.28
C ALA A 60 1.37 7.20 3.63
N ILE A 61 1.90 8.39 3.41
CA ILE A 61 1.25 9.66 3.73
C ILE A 61 1.01 10.43 2.42
N PHE A 62 -0.22 10.90 2.25
CA PHE A 62 -0.63 11.81 1.19
C PHE A 62 -0.91 13.19 1.79
N VAL A 63 -0.37 14.24 1.18
CA VAL A 63 -0.59 15.63 1.57
C VAL A 63 -1.51 16.27 0.54
N ASN A 64 -2.82 16.21 0.81
CA ASN A 64 -3.83 16.61 -0.15
C ASN A 64 -4.19 18.09 -0.01
N GLY A 65 -4.16 18.80 -1.13
CA GLY A 65 -4.77 20.13 -1.25
C GLY A 65 -6.29 20.03 -1.14
N CYS A 66 -6.91 20.83 -0.26
CA CYS A 66 -8.35 20.80 -0.01
C CYS A 66 -9.15 21.10 -1.27
N PHE A 67 -8.65 22.01 -2.11
CA PHE A 67 -9.31 22.36 -3.37
C PHE A 67 -9.32 21.21 -4.38
N TRP A 68 -8.17 20.54 -4.59
CA TRP A 68 -7.98 19.55 -5.67
C TRP A 68 -8.62 18.19 -5.38
N HIS A 69 -8.70 17.84 -4.10
CA HIS A 69 -9.25 16.56 -3.63
C HIS A 69 -10.63 16.73 -2.97
N GLY A 70 -11.13 17.96 -2.89
CA GLY A 70 -12.50 18.26 -2.47
C GLY A 70 -12.81 17.91 -1.03
N HIS A 71 -12.05 18.49 -0.09
CA HIS A 71 -12.22 18.26 1.34
C HIS A 71 -13.64 18.67 1.82
N PRO A 72 -14.48 17.73 2.30
CA PRO A 72 -15.83 18.05 2.76
C PRO A 72 -15.83 19.03 3.94
N GLY A 73 -16.74 20.01 3.93
CA GLY A 73 -16.88 20.99 5.01
C GLY A 73 -15.72 22.00 5.14
N CYS A 74 -14.76 22.01 4.21
CA CYS A 74 -13.60 22.88 4.27
C CYS A 74 -13.85 24.22 3.57
N ARG A 75 -13.49 25.34 4.23
CA ARG A 75 -13.56 26.69 3.65
C ARG A 75 -12.70 26.86 2.39
N LEU A 76 -11.58 26.13 2.30
CA LEU A 76 -10.66 26.19 1.16
C LEU A 76 -11.21 25.45 -0.07
N TYR A 77 -12.19 24.56 0.12
CA TYR A 77 -12.87 23.90 -0.97
C TYR A 77 -14.10 24.71 -1.38
N THR A 78 -13.97 25.47 -2.46
CA THR A 78 -15.09 26.17 -3.09
C THR A 78 -15.06 25.92 -4.59
N ILE A 79 -16.16 25.38 -5.13
CA ILE A 79 -16.27 25.13 -6.56
C ILE A 79 -16.34 26.48 -7.29
N PRO A 80 -15.47 26.72 -8.30
CA PRO A 80 -15.53 27.93 -9.08
C PRO A 80 -16.87 28.02 -9.83
N LYS A 81 -17.44 29.24 -9.92
CA LYS A 81 -18.65 29.50 -10.73
C LYS A 81 -18.37 29.43 -12.24
N SER A 82 -17.10 29.52 -12.64
CA SER A 82 -16.67 29.30 -14.03
C SER A 82 -16.33 27.83 -14.24
N ASN A 83 -16.81 27.24 -15.35
CA ASN A 83 -16.58 25.83 -15.71
C ASN A 83 -16.94 24.85 -14.58
N THR A 84 -18.05 25.09 -13.88
CA THR A 84 -18.47 24.32 -12.70
C THR A 84 -18.55 22.83 -12.97
N ARG A 85 -19.16 22.41 -14.09
CA ARG A 85 -19.26 21.00 -14.49
C ARG A 85 -17.89 20.34 -14.61
N PHE A 86 -16.95 20.98 -15.30
CA PHE A 86 -15.58 20.48 -15.44
C PHE A 86 -14.88 20.31 -14.08
N TRP A 87 -15.02 21.29 -13.20
CA TRP A 87 -14.40 21.22 -11.87
C TRP A 87 -15.01 20.13 -10.98
N GLN A 88 -16.34 19.96 -11.02
CA GLN A 88 -17.03 18.90 -10.31
C GLN A 88 -16.56 17.52 -10.78
N GLU A 89 -16.59 17.27 -12.10
CA GLU A 89 -16.13 16.01 -12.70
C GLU A 89 -14.65 15.75 -12.39
N LYS A 90 -13.80 16.77 -12.44
CA LYS A 90 -12.37 16.66 -12.12
C LYS A 90 -12.10 16.28 -10.67
N VAL A 91 -12.76 16.95 -9.72
CA VAL A 91 -12.61 16.67 -8.29
C VAL A 91 -13.14 15.27 -7.97
N GLU A 92 -14.29 14.90 -8.53
CA GLU A 92 -14.86 13.57 -8.34
C GLU A 92 -13.94 12.46 -8.88
N LYS A 93 -13.36 12.66 -10.07
CA LYS A 93 -12.35 11.74 -10.63
C LYS A 93 -11.12 11.61 -9.74
N ASN A 94 -10.67 12.71 -9.13
CA ASN A 94 -9.56 12.67 -8.17
C ASN A 94 -9.92 11.88 -6.93
N LYS A 95 -11.08 12.14 -6.30
CA LYS A 95 -11.57 11.38 -5.14
C LYS A 95 -11.64 9.87 -5.41
N ARG A 96 -12.20 9.47 -6.55
CA ARG A 96 -12.26 8.06 -6.96
C ARG A 96 -10.88 7.45 -7.12
N ARG A 97 -9.94 8.20 -7.73
CA ARG A 97 -8.55 7.76 -7.86
C ARG A 97 -7.89 7.59 -6.50
N ASP A 98 -8.08 8.52 -5.57
CA ASP A 98 -7.49 8.48 -4.24
C ASP A 98 -8.01 7.28 -3.45
N ALA A 99 -9.31 7.01 -3.50
CA ALA A 99 -9.92 5.82 -2.89
C ALA A 99 -9.33 4.53 -3.47
N ALA A 100 -9.23 4.41 -4.80
CA ALA A 100 -8.63 3.24 -5.45
C ALA A 100 -7.13 3.08 -5.15
N VAL A 101 -6.41 4.18 -4.93
CA VAL A 101 -5.01 4.16 -4.50
C VAL A 101 -4.90 3.69 -3.05
N ALA A 102 -5.74 4.20 -2.16
CA ALA A 102 -5.75 3.82 -0.74
C ALA A 102 -6.00 2.32 -0.58
N LEU A 103 -7.03 1.79 -1.23
CA LEU A 103 -7.34 0.35 -1.21
C LEU A 103 -6.18 -0.52 -1.72
N ARG A 104 -5.50 -0.09 -2.80
CA ARG A 104 -4.34 -0.84 -3.32
C ARG A 104 -3.13 -0.79 -2.40
N LEU A 105 -2.96 0.27 -1.62
CA LEU A 105 -1.91 0.38 -0.62
C LEU A 105 -2.22 -0.48 0.60
N GLU A 106 -3.45 -0.43 1.08
CA GLU A 106 -3.94 -1.25 2.20
C GLU A 106 -3.84 -2.73 1.89
N ALA A 107 -4.23 -3.16 0.68
CA ALA A 107 -4.07 -4.53 0.20
C ALA A 107 -2.60 -4.99 0.17
N ARG A 108 -1.65 -4.06 0.05
CA ARG A 108 -0.20 -4.32 0.12
C ARG A 108 0.36 -4.23 1.55
N GLY A 109 -0.50 -4.10 2.56
CA GLY A 109 -0.13 -4.00 3.97
C GLY A 109 0.40 -2.62 4.38
N TRP A 110 0.09 -1.57 3.62
CA TRP A 110 0.44 -0.19 3.99
C TRP A 110 -0.71 0.49 4.72
N ASN A 111 -0.37 1.24 5.76
CA ASN A 111 -1.28 2.15 6.44
C ASN A 111 -1.28 3.49 5.68
N VAL A 112 -2.44 3.93 5.23
CA VAL A 112 -2.59 5.16 4.46
C VAL A 112 -3.05 6.28 5.39
N ILE A 113 -2.31 7.40 5.41
CA ILE A 113 -2.69 8.59 6.16
C ILE A 113 -2.83 9.75 5.19
N THR A 114 -3.98 10.43 5.23
CA THR A 114 -4.21 11.63 4.43
C THR A 114 -4.13 12.86 5.33
N VAL A 115 -3.24 13.79 5.00
CA VAL A 115 -3.08 15.07 5.68
C VAL A 115 -3.61 16.16 4.76
N TRP A 116 -4.62 16.90 5.21
CA TRP A 116 -5.24 17.97 4.44
C TRP A 116 -4.50 19.30 4.65
N GLU A 117 -4.39 20.12 3.60
CA GLU A 117 -3.71 21.41 3.68
C GLU A 117 -4.32 22.35 4.74
N CYS A 118 -5.64 22.30 4.96
CA CYS A 118 -6.30 23.14 5.96
C CYS A 118 -5.92 22.77 7.40
N SER A 119 -5.56 21.50 7.65
CA SER A 119 -5.11 21.05 8.97
C SER A 119 -3.68 21.50 9.28
N LEU A 120 -2.95 21.99 8.27
CA LEU A 120 -1.59 22.53 8.41
C LEU A 120 -1.57 24.06 8.59
N ASP A 121 -2.73 24.68 8.71
CA ASP A 121 -2.84 26.09 9.07
C ASP A 121 -2.26 26.34 10.48
N SER A 122 -1.77 27.56 10.72
CA SER A 122 -1.03 27.91 11.94
C SER A 122 -1.75 27.54 13.24
N SER A 123 -3.08 27.61 13.22
CA SER A 123 -4.00 27.31 14.32
C SER A 123 -4.05 25.83 14.72
N HIS A 124 -4.01 24.91 13.76
CA HIS A 124 -4.23 23.46 13.99
C HIS A 124 -2.99 22.60 13.72
N ARG A 125 -1.91 23.23 13.23
CA ARG A 125 -0.71 22.54 12.76
C ARG A 125 -0.05 21.68 13.83
N GLN A 126 0.09 22.19 15.06
CA GLN A 126 0.78 21.46 16.13
C GLN A 126 0.02 20.19 16.51
N ASP A 127 -1.30 20.29 16.71
CA ASP A 127 -2.15 19.14 17.05
C ASP A 127 -2.19 18.11 15.92
N THR A 128 -2.29 18.58 14.68
CA THR A 128 -2.27 17.71 13.50
C THR A 128 -0.96 16.94 13.40
N ILE A 129 0.18 17.61 13.60
CA ILE A 129 1.50 16.96 13.60
C ILE A 129 1.61 15.99 14.77
N ALA A 130 1.17 16.36 15.97
CA ALA A 130 1.22 15.50 17.14
C ALA A 130 0.41 14.21 16.93
N SER A 131 -0.83 14.34 16.43
CA SER A 131 -1.69 13.21 16.08
C SER A 131 -1.04 12.33 15.00
N LEU A 132 -0.49 12.92 13.95
CA LEU A 132 0.21 12.21 12.89
C LEU A 132 1.41 11.40 13.44
N VAL A 133 2.21 11.99 14.33
CA VAL A 133 3.34 11.30 14.97
C VAL A 133 2.87 10.10 15.80
N LEU A 134 1.79 10.25 16.56
CA LEU A 134 1.21 9.16 17.36
C LEU A 134 0.70 8.02 16.46
N GLN A 135 -0.02 8.34 15.39
CA GLN A 135 -0.52 7.35 14.42
C GLN A 135 0.64 6.58 13.78
N ILE A 136 1.67 7.28 13.29
CA ILE A 136 2.85 6.62 12.69
C ILE A 136 3.52 5.69 13.69
N ARG A 137 3.73 6.12 14.94
CA ARG A 137 4.32 5.27 15.99
C ARG A 137 3.45 4.05 16.30
N GLY A 138 2.13 4.22 16.33
CA GLY A 138 1.15 3.13 16.48
C GLY A 138 1.28 2.09 15.38
N ASN A 139 1.29 2.52 14.12
CA ASN A 139 1.45 1.65 12.95
C ASN A 139 2.77 0.88 12.99
N GLY A 140 3.85 1.52 13.45
CA GLY A 140 5.14 0.85 13.61
C GLY A 140 5.16 -0.23 14.70
N ARG A 141 4.29 -0.17 15.72
CA ARG A 141 4.13 -1.26 16.69
C ARG A 141 3.38 -2.43 16.04
N LYS A 142 2.27 -2.14 15.36
CA LYS A 142 1.48 -3.13 14.61
C LYS A 142 2.33 -3.87 13.58
N ALA A 143 3.06 -3.14 12.73
CA ALA A 143 3.92 -3.72 11.70
C ALA A 143 5.02 -4.63 12.27
N ARG A 144 5.56 -4.33 13.47
CA ARG A 144 6.54 -5.19 14.15
C ARG A 144 5.92 -6.50 14.63
N LEU A 145 4.71 -6.44 15.19
CA LEU A 145 3.97 -7.62 15.64
C LEU A 145 3.66 -8.53 14.44
N GLU A 146 3.07 -7.98 13.37
CA GLU A 146 2.76 -8.71 12.14
C GLU A 146 4.02 -9.34 11.51
N SER A 147 5.15 -8.62 11.52
CA SER A 147 6.42 -9.13 11.02
C SER A 147 7.02 -10.23 11.92
N ALA A 148 6.76 -10.20 13.23
CA ALA A 148 7.19 -11.26 14.15
C ALA A 148 6.38 -12.54 13.92
N GLU A 149 5.06 -12.44 13.89
CA GLU A 149 4.15 -13.56 13.60
C GLU A 149 4.46 -14.20 12.24
N ARG A 150 4.71 -13.38 11.20
CA ARG A 150 5.09 -13.89 9.88
C ARG A 150 6.40 -14.69 9.92
N ARG A 151 7.41 -14.22 10.67
CA ARG A 151 8.69 -14.93 10.81
C ARG A 151 8.50 -16.27 11.53
N GLU A 152 7.67 -16.30 12.56
CA GLU A 152 7.34 -17.52 13.30
C GLU A 152 6.62 -18.54 12.42
N ARG A 153 5.58 -18.13 11.68
CA ARG A 153 4.87 -19.00 10.72
C ARG A 153 5.81 -19.56 9.65
N LEU A 154 6.69 -18.72 9.08
CA LEU A 154 7.67 -19.17 8.10
C LEU A 154 8.71 -20.13 8.71
N ALA A 155 9.10 -19.92 9.96
CA ALA A 155 10.00 -20.84 10.67
C ALA A 155 9.32 -22.20 10.93
N ALA A 156 8.05 -22.19 11.35
CA ALA A 156 7.25 -23.41 11.54
C ALA A 156 7.09 -24.20 10.22
N ALA A 157 6.73 -23.52 9.13
CA ALA A 157 6.60 -24.15 7.81
C ALA A 157 7.94 -24.74 7.32
N ARG A 158 9.07 -24.05 7.56
CA ARG A 158 10.41 -24.56 7.24
C ARG A 158 10.75 -25.80 8.05
N LYS A 159 10.42 -25.81 9.35
CA LYS A 159 10.62 -26.97 10.22
C LYS A 159 9.79 -28.16 9.75
N GLU A 160 8.49 -27.96 9.49
CA GLU A 160 7.60 -29.02 9.00
C GLU A 160 8.09 -29.60 7.66
N ALA A 161 8.55 -28.74 6.74
CA ALA A 161 9.13 -29.18 5.47
C ALA A 161 10.42 -29.99 5.67
N ALA A 162 11.26 -29.63 6.65
CA ALA A 162 12.45 -30.41 7.01
C ALA A 162 12.06 -31.77 7.61
N ASP A 163 11.13 -31.80 8.57
CA ASP A 163 10.63 -33.02 9.20
C ASP A 163 9.96 -33.96 8.18
N ARG A 164 9.26 -33.40 7.19
CA ARG A 164 8.68 -34.16 6.07
C ARG A 164 9.76 -34.78 5.17
N ARG A 165 10.86 -34.07 4.92
CA ARG A 165 12.00 -34.60 4.14
C ARG A 165 12.70 -35.74 4.87
N VAL A 166 12.92 -35.61 6.18
CA VAL A 166 13.51 -36.67 7.01
C VAL A 166 12.62 -37.90 6.99
N ARG A 167 11.33 -37.75 7.32
CA ARG A 167 10.36 -38.87 7.27
C ARG A 167 10.29 -39.55 5.91
N ARG A 168 10.38 -38.79 4.81
CA ARG A 168 10.42 -39.37 3.46
C ARG A 168 11.68 -40.21 3.24
N SER A 169 12.83 -39.71 3.69
CA SER A 169 14.11 -40.44 3.61
C SER A 169 14.06 -41.74 4.42
N ASP A 170 13.51 -41.70 5.63
CA ASP A 170 13.39 -42.88 6.49
C ASP A 170 12.47 -43.94 5.86
N LEU A 171 11.33 -43.51 5.31
CA LEU A 171 10.38 -44.38 4.60
C LEU A 171 11.02 -45.00 3.35
N GLU A 172 11.77 -44.22 2.56
CA GLU A 172 12.49 -44.72 1.38
C GLU A 172 13.53 -45.78 1.79
N GLU A 173 14.21 -45.60 2.92
CA GLU A 173 15.16 -46.57 3.46
C GLU A 173 14.46 -47.85 3.95
N GLU A 174 13.35 -47.73 4.67
CA GLU A 174 12.54 -48.87 5.12
C GLU A 174 11.98 -49.69 3.94
N ILE A 175 11.39 -49.02 2.94
CA ILE A 175 10.89 -49.67 1.72
C ILE A 175 12.03 -50.39 1.00
N SER A 176 13.20 -49.76 0.88
CA SER A 176 14.36 -50.39 0.24
C SER A 176 14.84 -51.65 0.98
N LYS A 177 14.74 -51.69 2.31
CA LYS A 177 15.12 -52.85 3.12
C LYS A 177 14.12 -54.01 2.99
N ILE A 178 12.81 -53.69 2.94
CA ILE A 178 11.75 -54.70 2.87
C ILE A 178 11.72 -55.38 1.49
N TYR A 179 11.88 -54.62 0.41
CA TYR A 179 11.63 -55.08 -0.96
C TYR A 179 12.90 -55.33 -1.80
N ASP A 180 14.10 -55.24 -1.20
CA ASP A 180 15.42 -55.41 -1.84
C ASP A 180 15.55 -54.72 -3.22
N ILE A 181 15.01 -53.51 -3.31
CA ILE A 181 14.86 -52.80 -4.59
C ILE A 181 16.26 -52.37 -5.10
N PRO A 182 16.70 -52.88 -6.27
CA PRO A 182 18.00 -52.52 -6.83
C PRO A 182 18.10 -51.01 -7.09
N ALA A 183 19.23 -50.40 -6.74
CA ALA A 183 19.44 -48.94 -6.81
C ALA A 183 19.19 -48.30 -8.20
N ARG A 184 19.16 -49.11 -9.27
CA ARG A 184 18.82 -48.67 -10.63
C ARG A 184 17.34 -48.24 -10.80
N ILE A 185 16.41 -48.83 -10.03
CA ILE A 185 14.97 -48.50 -10.11
C ILE A 185 14.66 -47.21 -9.32
N ARG A 186 15.38 -46.97 -8.21
CA ARG A 186 15.22 -45.79 -7.34
C ARG A 186 15.44 -44.44 -8.04
N ARG A 187 16.30 -44.39 -9.07
CA ARG A 187 16.60 -43.15 -9.81
C ARG A 187 15.52 -42.75 -10.81
N ALA A 188 14.69 -43.69 -11.27
CA ALA A 188 13.63 -43.40 -12.23
C ALA A 188 12.43 -42.69 -11.56
N SER A 189 12.12 -43.01 -10.31
CA SER A 189 10.96 -42.48 -9.57
C SER A 189 11.14 -41.08 -8.97
N VAL A 190 12.37 -40.55 -8.91
CA VAL A 190 12.64 -39.18 -8.41
C VAL A 190 12.48 -38.13 -9.51
N ALA A 191 12.55 -38.53 -10.79
CA ALA A 191 12.45 -37.63 -11.93
C ALA A 191 11.02 -37.13 -12.19
N ASP A 192 9.99 -37.89 -11.77
CA ASP A 192 8.58 -37.60 -12.06
C ASP A 192 7.79 -37.04 -10.85
N GLY A 193 8.50 -36.63 -9.79
CA GLY A 193 7.92 -36.24 -8.50
C GLY A 193 7.44 -34.79 -8.39
N ASP A 194 6.96 -34.18 -9.48
CA ASP A 194 6.10 -32.99 -9.34
C ASP A 194 4.75 -33.42 -8.74
N PRO A 195 4.16 -32.65 -7.81
CA PRO A 195 2.85 -33.00 -7.28
C PRO A 195 1.84 -32.95 -8.43
N ILE A 196 1.27 -34.10 -8.78
CA ILE A 196 0.06 -34.15 -9.61
C ILE A 196 -0.99 -33.33 -8.86
N PRO A 197 -1.52 -32.22 -9.42
CA PRO A 197 -2.59 -31.48 -8.80
C PRO A 197 -3.83 -32.38 -8.80
N TYR A 198 -4.11 -33.02 -7.67
CA TYR A 198 -5.39 -33.67 -7.45
C TYR A 198 -6.47 -32.57 -7.36
N GLY A 199 -7.39 -32.57 -8.33
CA GLY A 199 -8.67 -31.86 -8.25
C GLY A 199 -8.72 -30.46 -8.87
N GLN A 200 -8.57 -30.35 -10.20
CA GLN A 200 -9.50 -29.53 -10.96
C GLN A 200 -10.66 -30.45 -11.32
N ASP A 201 -11.67 -30.48 -10.47
CA ASP A 201 -12.99 -30.92 -10.90
C ASP A 201 -13.50 -29.86 -11.88
N ASP A 202 -13.20 -30.08 -13.15
CA ASP A 202 -13.98 -29.55 -14.25
C ASP A 202 -15.38 -30.13 -14.12
N TYR A 203 -16.24 -29.46 -13.34
CA TYR A 203 -17.68 -29.57 -13.50
C TYR A 203 -18.04 -28.86 -14.80
N ASP A 204 -17.95 -29.63 -15.87
CA ASP A 204 -18.68 -29.42 -17.12
C ASP A 204 -20.17 -29.61 -16.81
N ASP A 205 -20.85 -28.53 -16.45
CA ASP A 205 -22.31 -28.49 -16.35
C ASP A 205 -22.88 -28.11 -17.72
N SER A 206 -22.89 -29.10 -18.62
CA SER A 206 -23.64 -29.04 -19.87
C SER A 206 -24.47 -30.30 -20.09
N ALA A 207 -25.67 -30.33 -19.49
CA ALA A 207 -26.83 -31.08 -19.98
C ALA A 207 -28.12 -30.39 -19.46
N SER A 208 -28.81 -29.60 -20.29
CA SER A 208 -30.04 -30.02 -21.00
C SER A 208 -31.24 -30.25 -20.07
N ASP A 209 -32.04 -29.20 -19.85
CA ASP A 209 -33.46 -29.09 -20.26
C ASP A 209 -33.96 -27.63 -20.13
#